data_AF-A0A8J7DLT7-F1
#
_entry.id   AF-A0A8J7DLT7-F1
#
_cell.length_a   1.000
_cell.length_b   1.000
_cell.length_c   1.000
_cell.angle_alpha   90.00
_cell.angle_beta   90.00
_cell.angle_gamma   90.00
#
_symmetry.space_group_name_H-M   'P 1'
#
loop_
_entity.id
_entity.type
_entity.pdbx_description
1 polymer ?
#
loop_
_entity_poly.entity_id
_entity_poly.type
_entity_poly.pdbx_seq_one_letter_code
_entity_poly.pdbx_strand_id
1 'polypeptide(L)'
;MVWRLMWLTYHARVAPDDACDAILKTPEWRLLRRRFEPKNRSKKPPIVRQAVRWIAQLGGFLARKRDGEPGLKTLWCGLGVLHHLLEGVQLAAKR
;
A
#
# COMPACT_ATOMS: atom_id res chain seq x y z
N MET A 1 7.20 6.36 -13.78
CA MET A 1 6.97 5.83 -12.41
C MET A 1 7.21 6.82 -11.26
N VAL A 2 7.92 7.95 -11.44
CA VAL A 2 8.26 8.86 -10.33
C VAL A 2 7.06 9.68 -9.82
N TRP A 3 6.19 10.14 -10.70
CA TRP A 3 5.02 10.96 -10.32
C TRP A 3 4.06 10.23 -9.36
N ARG A 4 3.81 8.93 -9.59
CA ARG A 4 2.94 8.11 -8.72
C ARG A 4 3.50 7.98 -7.31
N LEU A 5 4.82 7.78 -7.19
CA LEU A 5 5.50 7.70 -5.91
C LEU A 5 5.41 9.02 -5.15
N MET A 6 5.68 10.14 -5.82
CA MET A 6 5.61 11.47 -5.20
C MET A 6 4.18 11.81 -4.79
N TRP A 7 3.21 11.57 -5.66
CA TRP A 7 1.80 11.81 -5.39
C TRP A 7 1.30 11.00 -4.19
N LEU A 8 1.62 9.71 -4.11
CA LEU A 8 1.27 8.86 -2.96
C LEU A 8 1.94 9.35 -1.67
N THR A 9 3.21 9.76 -1.75
CA THR A 9 3.95 10.27 -0.58
C THR A 9 3.36 11.59 -0.08
N TYR A 10 2.98 12.49 -0.99
CA TYR A 10 2.42 13.79 -0.64
C TYR A 10 0.98 13.67 -0.12
N HIS A 11 0.14 12.88 -0.79
CA HIS A 11 -1.24 12.63 -0.36
C HIS A 11 -1.30 12.01 1.04
N ALA A 12 -0.36 11.12 1.37
CA ALA A 12 -0.26 10.53 2.71
C ALA A 12 0.06 11.55 3.81
N ARG A 13 0.70 12.67 3.46
CA ARG A 13 1.03 13.74 4.40
C ARG A 13 -0.09 14.75 4.54
N VAL A 14 -0.74 15.09 3.42
CA VAL A 14 -1.81 16.10 3.39
C VAL A 14 -3.13 15.54 3.90
N ALA A 15 -3.49 14.34 3.49
CA ALA A 15 -4.77 13.70 3.83
C ALA A 15 -4.55 12.23 4.25
N PRO A 16 -3.95 11.99 5.43
CA PRO A 16 -3.65 10.64 5.92
C PRO A 16 -4.89 9.80 6.26
N ASP A 17 -6.00 10.44 6.61
CA ASP A 17 -7.22 9.81 7.11
C ASP A 17 -8.28 9.61 6.02
N ASP A 18 -8.02 10.07 4.79
CA ASP A 18 -8.86 9.80 3.63
C ASP A 18 -8.90 8.31 3.29
N ALA A 19 -9.94 7.90 2.56
CA ALA A 19 -10.02 6.56 2.01
C ALA A 19 -8.91 6.32 0.97
N CYS A 20 -8.23 5.18 1.07
CA CYS A 20 -7.08 4.90 0.21
C CYS A 20 -7.44 4.62 -1.26
N ASP A 21 -8.72 4.52 -1.60
CA ASP A 21 -9.20 4.41 -2.97
C ASP A 21 -8.91 5.67 -3.80
N ALA A 22 -8.67 6.81 -3.13
CA ALA A 22 -8.13 8.02 -3.75
C ALA A 22 -6.75 7.81 -4.39
N ILE A 23 -5.92 6.88 -3.86
CA ILE A 23 -4.53 6.68 -4.31
C ILE A 23 -4.22 5.27 -4.83
N LEU A 24 -5.04 4.28 -4.46
CA LEU A 24 -4.86 2.87 -4.79
C LEU A 24 -6.12 2.31 -5.42
N LYS A 25 -5.94 1.50 -6.47
CA LYS A 25 -7.04 0.79 -7.10
C LYS A 25 -7.59 -0.29 -6.18
N THR A 26 -8.84 -0.66 -6.39
CA THR A 26 -9.54 -1.69 -5.60
C THR A 26 -8.79 -3.03 -5.47
N PRO A 27 -8.13 -3.60 -6.50
CA PRO A 27 -7.33 -4.81 -6.31
C PRO A 27 -6.06 -4.59 -5.47
N GLU A 28 -5.45 -3.39 -5.54
CA GLU A 28 -4.21 -3.05 -4.83
C GLU A 28 -4.44 -3.06 -3.32
N TRP A 29 -5.40 -2.25 -2.83
CA TRP A 29 -5.63 -2.17 -1.40
C TRP A 29 -6.29 -3.43 -0.82
N ARG A 30 -7.09 -4.17 -1.62
CA ARG A 30 -7.62 -5.48 -1.20
C ARG A 30 -6.51 -6.51 -1.01
N LEU A 31 -5.52 -6.53 -1.90
CA LEU A 31 -4.38 -7.42 -1.78
C LEU A 31 -3.52 -7.06 -0.55
N LEU A 32 -3.26 -5.77 -0.32
CA LEU A 32 -2.58 -5.31 0.88
C LEU A 32 -3.34 -5.72 2.15
N ARG A 33 -4.66 -5.52 2.21
CA ARG A 33 -5.48 -5.97 3.35
C ARG A 33 -5.38 -7.48 3.55
N ARG A 34 -5.49 -8.28 2.49
CA ARG A 34 -5.34 -9.75 2.59
C ARG A 34 -3.98 -10.16 3.15
N ARG A 35 -2.93 -9.40 2.84
CA ARG A 35 -1.55 -9.68 3.28
C ARG A 35 -1.29 -9.31 4.74
N PHE A 36 -1.77 -8.16 5.19
CA PHE A 36 -1.45 -7.59 6.52
C PHE A 36 -2.57 -7.79 7.56
N GLU A 37 -3.81 -7.89 7.13
CA GLU A 37 -4.98 -8.11 7.99
C GLU A 37 -5.86 -9.25 7.44
N PRO A 38 -5.35 -10.49 7.35
CA PRO A 38 -6.09 -11.61 6.75
C PRO A 38 -7.41 -11.95 7.46
N LYS A 39 -7.54 -11.59 8.74
CA LYS A 39 -8.77 -11.76 9.52
C LYS A 39 -9.83 -10.70 9.20
N ASN A 40 -9.43 -9.55 8.66
CA ASN A 40 -10.33 -8.44 8.34
C ASN A 40 -10.91 -8.62 6.92
N ARG A 41 -12.18 -9.02 6.84
CA ARG A 41 -12.91 -9.20 5.57
C ARG A 41 -13.71 -7.97 5.14
N SER A 42 -13.45 -6.81 5.74
CA SER A 42 -14.16 -5.58 5.39
C SER A 42 -13.92 -5.20 3.92
N LYS A 43 -15.02 -4.86 3.24
CA LYS A 43 -15.03 -4.37 1.85
C LYS A 43 -14.77 -2.85 1.77
N LYS A 44 -14.61 -2.17 2.90
CA LYS A 44 -14.33 -0.72 2.94
C LYS A 44 -12.83 -0.47 2.77
N PRO A 45 -12.39 0.52 1.97
CA PRO A 45 -10.98 0.86 1.87
C PRO A 45 -10.42 1.25 3.25
N PRO A 46 -9.17 0.87 3.58
CA PRO A 46 -8.46 1.44 4.72
C PRO A 46 -8.17 2.94 4.48
N ILE A 47 -7.71 3.63 5.52
CA ILE A 47 -7.20 4.99 5.36
C ILE A 47 -5.87 5.02 4.60
N VAL A 48 -5.56 6.15 3.95
CA VAL A 48 -4.34 6.38 3.17
C VAL A 48 -3.10 6.02 3.99
N ARG A 49 -2.97 6.55 5.22
CA ARG A 49 -1.80 6.32 6.08
C ARG A 49 -1.54 4.83 6.32
N GLN A 50 -2.59 4.05 6.53
CA GLN A 50 -2.47 2.62 6.76
C GLN A 50 -2.00 1.88 5.50
N ALA A 51 -2.59 2.22 4.35
CA ALA A 51 -2.21 1.61 3.08
C ALA A 51 -0.76 1.92 2.70
N VAL A 52 -0.32 3.17 2.91
CA VAL A 52 1.05 3.62 2.65
C VAL A 52 2.06 2.93 3.56
N ARG A 53 1.71 2.72 4.84
CA ARG A 53 2.54 1.91 5.76
C ARG A 53 2.62 0.44 5.36
N TRP A 54 1.56 -0.16 4.82
CA TRP A 54 1.62 -1.52 4.29
C TRP A 54 2.53 -1.62 3.06
N ILE A 55 2.43 -0.66 2.14
CA ILE A 55 3.33 -0.57 0.98
C ILE A 55 4.77 -0.46 1.47
N ALA A 56 5.05 0.45 2.41
CA ALA A 56 6.38 0.60 2.97
C ALA A 56 6.90 -0.68 3.63
N GLN A 57 6.04 -1.42 4.34
CA GLN A 57 6.40 -2.70 4.96
C GLN A 57 6.80 -3.76 3.92
N LEU A 58 6.14 -3.79 2.75
CA LEU A 58 6.59 -4.64 1.64
C LEU A 58 8.01 -4.27 1.16
N GLY A 59 8.38 -2.99 1.29
CA GLY A 59 9.72 -2.48 0.97
C GLY A 59 10.72 -2.48 2.14
N GLY A 60 10.41 -3.14 3.26
CA GLY A 60 11.32 -3.29 4.41
C GLY A 60 11.13 -2.28 5.55
N PHE A 61 10.08 -1.47 5.55
CA PHE A 61 9.74 -0.63 6.70
C PHE A 61 9.23 -1.48 7.87
N LEU A 62 9.78 -1.31 9.08
CA LEU A 62 9.42 -2.16 10.23
C LEU A 62 8.10 -1.75 10.92
N ALA A 63 7.64 -0.50 10.74
CA ALA A 63 6.41 0.03 11.34
C ALA A 63 6.36 -0.05 12.89
N ARG A 64 7.48 0.18 13.58
CA ARG A 64 7.50 0.28 15.05
C ARG A 64 6.93 1.62 15.51
N LYS A 65 6.49 1.68 16.77
CA LYS A 65 5.79 2.84 17.36
C LYS A 65 6.50 4.19 17.21
N ARG A 66 7.83 4.21 17.02
CA ARG A 66 8.67 5.42 16.91
C ARG A 66 9.45 5.54 15.60
N ASP A 67 9.16 4.70 14.60
CA ASP A 67 9.88 4.76 13.32
C ASP A 67 9.52 5.99 12.47
N GLY A 68 8.46 6.72 12.81
CA GLY A 68 7.98 7.87 12.04
C GLY A 68 7.24 7.46 10.76
N GLU A 69 7.29 8.33 9.75
CA GLU A 69 6.64 8.07 8.47
C GLU A 69 7.61 7.41 7.47
N PRO A 70 7.12 6.51 6.59
CA PRO A 70 7.95 5.83 5.61
C PRO A 70 8.76 6.74 4.70
N GLY A 71 9.99 6.33 4.41
CA GLY A 71 10.86 7.01 3.46
C GLY A 71 10.53 6.68 2.00
N LEU A 72 11.03 7.52 1.09
CA LEU A 72 10.81 7.39 -0.36
C LEU A 72 11.35 6.06 -0.90
N LYS A 73 12.52 5.62 -0.44
CA LYS A 73 13.15 4.35 -0.84
C LYS A 73 12.30 3.14 -0.47
N THR A 74 11.80 3.08 0.76
CA THR A 74 10.93 1.99 1.23
C THR A 74 9.61 1.95 0.48
N LEU A 75 9.04 3.12 0.14
CA LEU A 75 7.83 3.19 -0.67
C LEU A 75 8.06 2.73 -2.11
N TRP A 76 9.18 3.13 -2.72
CA TRP A 76 9.56 2.70 -4.06
C TRP A 76 9.70 1.18 -4.14
N CYS A 77 10.50 0.59 -3.24
CA CYS A 77 10.68 -0.87 -3.18
C CYS A 77 9.33 -1.57 -2.92
N GLY A 78 8.54 -1.04 -1.99
CA GLY A 78 7.23 -1.59 -1.65
C GLY A 78 6.22 -1.58 -2.80
N LEU A 79 6.18 -0.51 -3.60
CA LEU A 79 5.33 -0.42 -4.78
C LEU A 79 5.74 -1.45 -5.85
N GLY A 80 7.04 -1.66 -6.04
CA GLY A 80 7.55 -2.71 -6.94
C GLY A 80 7.08 -4.10 -6.51
N VAL A 81 7.23 -4.42 -5.21
CA VAL A 81 6.74 -5.69 -4.65
C VAL A 81 5.22 -5.82 -4.82
N LEU A 82 4.46 -4.77 -4.52
CA LEU A 82 3.00 -4.78 -4.70
C LEU A 82 2.61 -5.06 -6.16
N HIS A 83 3.29 -4.45 -7.13
CA HIS A 83 3.05 -4.71 -8.55
C HIS A 83 3.30 -6.17 -8.91
N HIS A 84 4.41 -6.77 -8.46
CA HIS A 84 4.70 -8.17 -8.72
C HIS A 84 3.67 -9.11 -8.07
N LEU A 85 3.20 -8.80 -6.86
CA LEU A 85 2.15 -9.59 -6.21
C LEU A 85 0.82 -9.50 -6.98
N LEU A 86 0.46 -8.34 -7.51
CA LEU A 86 -0.74 -8.17 -8.34
C LEU A 86 -0.66 -8.97 -9.62
N GLU A 87 0.48 -8.94 -10.30
CA GLU A 87 0.73 -9.73 -11.49
C GLU A 87 0.60 -11.23 -11.20
N GLY A 88 1.19 -11.71 -10.11
CA GLY A 88 1.04 -13.09 -9.66
C GLY A 88 -0.42 -13.49 -9.41
N VAL A 89 -1.22 -12.63 -8.78
CA VAL A 89 -2.66 -12.86 -8.58
C VAL A 89 -3.42 -12.90 -9.90
N GLN A 90 -3.10 -12.02 -10.85
CA GLN A 90 -3.74 -11.99 -12.17
C GLN A 90 -3.41 -13.24 -13.00
N LEU A 91 -2.15 -13.68 -12.96
CA LEU A 91 -1.71 -14.90 -13.64
C LEU A 91 -2.36 -16.15 -13.04
N ALA A 92 -2.49 -16.21 -11.71
CA ALA A 92 -3.18 -17.31 -11.03
C ALA A 92 -4.69 -17.35 -11.33
N ALA A 93 -5.32 -16.20 -11.57
CA ALA A 93 -6.76 -16.11 -11.88
C ALA A 93 -7.10 -16.44 -13.35
N LYS A 94 -6.10 -16.50 -14.24
CA LYS A 94 -6.27 -16.87 -15.66
C LYS A 94 -6.18 -18.38 -15.94
N ARG A 95 -6.06 -19.19 -14.89
CA ARG A 95 -6.17 -20.66 -14.94
C ARG A 95 -7.54 -21.08 -14.46
#